data_AF-A0A7D9GXJ6-F1
#
_entry.id   AF-A0A7D9GXJ6-F1
#
_cell.length_a   1.000
_cell.length_b   1.000
_cell.length_c   1.000
_cell.angle_alpha   90.00
_cell.angle_beta   90.00
_cell.angle_gamma   90.00
#
_symmetry.space_group_name_H-M   'P 1'
#
loop_
_entity.id
_entity.type
_entity.pdbx_description
1 polymer ?
#
loop_
_entity_poly.entity_id
_entity_poly.type
_entity_poly.pdbx_seq_one_letter_code
_entity_poly.pdbx_strand_id
1 'polypeptide(L)'
;MPRVNSLRKVSKLIKQKKTTLHPNSRRAKRLARATLRQEKITRQKIKHKLKKSNDLMALSFINECINTEQLSSRDTFTVDEIKGLLQTFICRDDDELEQLKKERRHNRPPTKRQELLELKKDAEVKHFETGWKLPDLTDPKNVKFSGVGRETPVD
;
A
#
# COMPACT_ATOMS: atom_id res chain seq x y z
N MET A 1 -14.88 17.09 -30.82
CA MET A 1 -14.25 16.30 -29.71
C MET A 1 -15.32 15.69 -28.82
N PRO A 2 -15.29 14.38 -28.49
CA PRO A 2 -16.33 13.79 -27.64
C PRO A 2 -16.14 14.24 -26.19
N ARG A 3 -17.07 15.05 -25.66
CA ARG A 3 -17.08 15.51 -24.27
C ARG A 3 -17.11 14.30 -23.33
N VAL A 4 -16.00 14.06 -22.64
CA VAL A 4 -15.88 12.95 -21.70
C VAL A 4 -16.59 13.32 -20.41
N ASN A 5 -17.88 12.99 -20.31
CA ASN A 5 -18.67 13.29 -19.12
C ASN A 5 -18.34 12.29 -17.98
N SER A 6 -17.99 12.80 -16.81
CA SER A 6 -17.80 11.98 -15.60
C SER A 6 -19.11 11.29 -15.18
N LEU A 7 -19.03 10.17 -14.46
CA LEU A 7 -20.21 9.46 -13.94
C LEU A 7 -21.16 10.44 -13.25
N ARG A 8 -20.64 11.28 -12.34
CA ARG A 8 -21.41 12.29 -11.61
C ARG A 8 -22.20 13.22 -12.53
N LYS A 9 -21.63 13.65 -13.65
CA LYS A 9 -22.31 14.51 -14.63
C LYS A 9 -23.37 13.72 -15.41
N VAL A 10 -23.05 12.51 -15.86
CA VAL A 10 -23.98 11.65 -16.61
C VAL A 10 -25.18 11.24 -15.77
N SER A 11 -24.96 10.83 -14.51
CA SER A 11 -26.04 10.45 -13.59
C SER A 11 -26.94 11.63 -13.24
N LYS A 12 -26.38 12.83 -13.01
CA LYS A 12 -27.16 14.05 -12.75
C LYS A 12 -28.07 14.39 -13.94
N LEU A 13 -27.54 14.34 -15.16
CA LEU A 13 -28.31 14.60 -16.38
C LEU A 13 -29.44 13.58 -16.61
N ILE A 14 -29.22 12.31 -16.25
CA ILE A 14 -30.26 11.27 -16.37
C ILE A 14 -31.34 11.48 -15.32
N LYS A 15 -30.96 11.78 -14.06
CA LYS A 15 -31.91 12.08 -12.97
C LYS A 15 -32.79 13.29 -13.28
N GLN A 16 -32.24 14.35 -13.88
CA GLN A 16 -33.00 15.56 -14.24
C GLN A 16 -34.13 15.29 -15.24
N LYS A 17 -34.00 14.29 -16.11
CA LYS A 17 -34.98 14.06 -17.18
C LYS A 17 -36.20 13.25 -16.76
N LYS A 18 -36.27 12.70 -15.54
CA LYS A 18 -37.42 11.99 -14.92
C LYS A 18 -38.20 10.97 -15.79
N THR A 19 -37.69 10.59 -16.96
CA THR A 19 -38.30 9.61 -17.88
C THR A 19 -37.84 8.20 -17.54
N THR A 20 -38.73 7.22 -17.71
CA THR A 20 -38.39 5.79 -17.61
C THR A 20 -37.24 5.45 -18.55
N LEU A 21 -36.21 4.77 -18.02
CA LEU A 21 -34.97 4.50 -18.75
C LEU A 21 -35.01 3.08 -19.32
N HIS A 22 -35.26 2.95 -20.63
CA HIS A 22 -35.17 1.64 -21.27
C HIS A 22 -33.72 1.11 -21.26
N PRO A 23 -33.49 -0.19 -20.97
CA PRO A 23 -32.14 -0.78 -20.89
C PRO A 23 -31.28 -0.56 -22.14
N ASN A 24 -31.89 -0.66 -23.32
CA ASN A 24 -31.19 -0.48 -24.60
C ASN A 24 -31.08 0.98 -25.07
N SER A 25 -31.58 1.94 -24.29
CA SER A 25 -31.56 3.36 -24.67
C SER A 25 -30.14 3.92 -24.74
N ARG A 26 -29.94 4.95 -25.58
CA ARG A 26 -28.65 5.69 -25.67
C ARG A 26 -28.20 6.25 -24.31
N ARG A 27 -29.15 6.63 -23.46
CA ARG A 27 -28.87 7.15 -22.11
C ARG A 27 -28.38 6.05 -21.17
N ALA A 28 -28.99 4.86 -21.20
CA ALA A 28 -28.53 3.69 -20.45
C ALA A 28 -27.12 3.26 -20.88
N LYS A 29 -26.86 3.17 -22.19
CA LYS A 29 -25.51 2.88 -22.73
C LYS A 29 -24.48 3.93 -22.29
N ARG A 30 -24.87 5.22 -22.25
CA ARG A 30 -24.00 6.31 -21.77
C ARG A 30 -23.71 6.19 -20.27
N LEU A 31 -24.69 5.83 -19.46
CA LEU A 31 -24.51 5.54 -18.03
C LEU A 31 -23.53 4.38 -17.85
N ALA A 32 -23.78 3.24 -18.52
CA ALA A 32 -22.95 2.05 -18.43
C ALA A 32 -21.48 2.31 -18.83
N ARG A 33 -21.25 3.08 -19.90
CA ARG A 33 -19.89 3.46 -20.28
C ARG A 33 -19.21 4.33 -19.21
N ALA A 34 -19.96 5.23 -18.58
CA ALA A 34 -19.44 6.11 -17.54
C ALA A 34 -19.16 5.36 -16.23
N THR A 35 -19.98 4.37 -15.87
CA THR A 35 -19.77 3.51 -14.69
C THR A 35 -18.54 2.63 -14.88
N LEU A 36 -18.43 1.91 -16.02
CA LEU A 36 -17.27 1.07 -16.31
C LEU A 36 -15.96 1.88 -16.33
N ARG A 37 -15.99 3.10 -16.87
CA ARG A 37 -14.81 3.98 -16.83
C ARG A 37 -14.46 4.38 -15.40
N GLN A 38 -15.46 4.75 -14.59
CA GLN A 38 -15.23 5.10 -13.20
C GLN A 38 -14.63 3.92 -12.43
N GLU A 39 -15.14 2.71 -12.64
CA GLU A 39 -14.64 1.49 -12.02
C GLU A 39 -13.17 1.21 -12.37
N LYS A 40 -12.78 1.36 -13.64
CA LYS A 40 -11.37 1.22 -14.06
C LYS A 40 -10.47 2.22 -13.33
N ILE A 41 -10.90 3.49 -13.25
CA ILE A 41 -10.15 4.55 -12.57
C ILE A 41 -10.06 4.28 -11.07
N THR A 42 -11.15 3.91 -10.41
CA THR A 42 -11.15 3.60 -8.97
C THR A 42 -10.25 2.40 -8.68
N ARG A 43 -10.31 1.35 -9.50
CA ARG A 43 -9.43 0.18 -9.39
C ARG A 43 -7.96 0.57 -9.49
N GLN A 44 -7.59 1.42 -10.44
CA GLN A 44 -6.21 1.92 -10.56
C GLN A 44 -5.79 2.75 -9.35
N LYS A 45 -6.66 3.63 -8.85
CA LYS A 45 -6.40 4.43 -7.65
C LYS A 45 -6.20 3.57 -6.40
N ILE A 46 -7.02 2.54 -6.23
CA ILE A 46 -6.90 1.59 -5.11
C ILE A 46 -5.55 0.87 -5.19
N LYS A 47 -5.17 0.35 -6.36
CA LYS A 47 -3.85 -0.29 -6.56
C LYS A 47 -2.70 0.65 -6.22
N HIS A 48 -2.76 1.90 -6.68
CA HIS A 48 -1.73 2.90 -6.36
C HIS A 48 -1.68 3.23 -4.87
N LYS A 49 -2.84 3.40 -4.23
CA LYS A 49 -2.92 3.67 -2.78
C LYS A 49 -2.36 2.50 -1.97
N LEU A 50 -2.69 1.27 -2.35
CA LEU A 50 -2.18 0.06 -1.69
C LEU A 50 -0.65 -0.01 -1.77
N LYS A 51 -0.08 0.17 -2.97
CA LYS A 51 1.38 0.20 -3.14
C LYS A 51 2.03 1.27 -2.26
N LYS A 52 1.52 2.51 -2.31
CA LYS A 52 2.03 3.61 -1.48
C LYS A 52 1.90 3.31 0.03
N SER A 53 0.81 2.69 0.44
CA SER A 53 0.60 2.31 1.84
C SER A 53 1.63 1.28 2.30
N ASN A 54 1.95 0.29 1.46
CA ASN A 54 2.99 -0.68 1.75
C ASN A 54 4.34 0.03 1.92
N ASP A 55 4.74 0.83 0.92
CA ASP A 55 5.99 1.60 0.95
C ASP A 55 6.12 2.43 2.24
N LEU A 56 5.05 3.11 2.66
CA LEU A 56 5.02 3.90 3.90
C LEU A 56 5.12 3.06 5.17
N MET A 57 4.57 1.85 5.20
CA MET A 57 4.69 0.96 6.36
C MET A 57 6.14 0.51 6.58
N ALA A 58 6.85 0.16 5.50
CA ALA A 58 8.28 -0.16 5.60
C ALA A 58 9.10 1.05 6.04
N LEU A 59 8.78 2.25 5.53
CA LEU A 59 9.43 3.49 5.97
C LEU A 59 9.19 3.79 7.45
N SER A 60 7.96 3.63 7.93
CA SER A 60 7.65 3.81 9.35
C SER A 60 8.49 2.88 10.22
N PHE A 61 8.56 1.60 9.84
CA PHE A 61 9.34 0.62 10.56
C PHE A 61 10.84 0.96 10.58
N ILE A 62 11.41 1.33 9.43
CA ILE A 62 12.81 1.74 9.35
C ILE A 62 13.06 2.97 10.24
N ASN A 63 12.16 3.96 10.23
CA ASN A 63 12.28 5.13 11.08
C ASN A 63 12.22 4.78 12.57
N GLU A 64 11.31 3.88 12.96
CA GLU A 64 11.24 3.36 14.32
C GLU A 64 12.54 2.66 14.72
N CYS A 65 13.11 1.83 13.84
CA CYS A 65 14.42 1.19 14.07
C CYS A 65 15.56 2.21 14.22
N ILE A 66 15.61 3.24 13.37
CA ILE A 66 16.64 4.30 13.44
C ILE A 66 16.53 5.10 14.74
N ASN A 67 15.29 5.39 15.18
CA ASN A 67 15.04 6.14 16.41
C ASN A 67 15.26 5.33 17.68
N THR A 68 15.52 4.02 17.60
CA THR A 68 15.96 3.27 18.78
C THR A 68 17.32 3.77 19.27
N GLU A 69 17.52 3.78 20.60
CA GLU A 69 18.72 4.36 21.23
C GLU A 69 20.03 3.75 20.71
N GLN A 70 19.97 2.50 20.20
CA GLN A 70 21.12 1.77 19.68
C GLN A 70 21.63 2.31 18.33
N LEU A 71 20.72 2.86 17.50
CA LEU A 71 21.02 3.25 16.13
C LEU A 71 20.95 4.77 15.90
N SER A 72 20.42 5.51 16.87
CA SER A 72 20.30 6.97 16.85
C SER A 72 21.64 7.71 16.75
N SER A 73 22.75 7.04 17.12
CA SER A 73 24.11 7.58 17.02
C SER A 73 24.72 7.50 15.61
N ARG A 74 24.09 6.77 14.68
CA ARG A 74 24.57 6.63 13.30
C ARG A 74 23.89 7.62 12.38
N ASP A 75 24.71 8.37 11.65
CA ASP A 75 24.23 9.36 10.68
C ASP A 75 24.14 8.81 9.25
N THR A 76 24.68 7.62 8.96
CA THR A 76 24.63 7.00 7.62
C THR A 76 24.41 5.50 7.72
N PHE A 77 23.71 4.93 6.73
CA PHE A 77 23.47 3.49 6.62
C PHE A 77 24.01 2.95 5.31
N THR A 78 24.54 1.74 5.35
CA THR A 78 24.93 1.03 4.12
C THR A 78 23.72 0.34 3.50
N VAL A 79 23.72 0.14 2.19
CA VAL A 79 22.65 -0.56 1.47
C VAL A 79 22.35 -1.95 2.05
N ASP A 80 23.38 -2.67 2.49
CA ASP A 80 23.23 -3.99 3.13
C ASP A 80 22.53 -3.92 4.49
N GLU A 81 22.75 -2.86 5.26
CA GLU A 81 22.06 -2.64 6.54
C GLU A 81 20.58 -2.34 6.29
N ILE A 82 20.26 -1.52 5.29
CA ILE A 82 18.87 -1.23 4.89
C ILE A 82 18.17 -2.53 4.44
N LYS A 83 18.87 -3.36 3.67
CA LYS A 83 18.37 -4.67 3.26
C LYS A 83 18.11 -5.58 4.46
N GLY A 84 19.00 -5.58 5.45
CA GLY A 84 18.82 -6.28 6.72
C GLY A 84 17.58 -5.82 7.47
N LEU A 85 17.36 -4.51 7.61
CA LEU A 85 16.17 -3.94 8.24
C LEU A 85 14.89 -4.35 7.52
N LEU A 86 14.90 -4.35 6.18
CA LEU A 86 13.77 -4.83 5.39
C LEU A 86 13.51 -6.32 5.56
N GLN A 87 14.56 -7.14 5.68
CA GLN A 87 14.40 -8.56 5.95
C GLN A 87 13.75 -8.79 7.32
N THR A 88 14.17 -8.06 8.35
CA THR A 88 13.55 -8.07 9.68
C THR A 88 12.09 -7.64 9.62
N PHE A 89 11.76 -6.63 8.81
CA PHE A 89 10.38 -6.20 8.59
C PHE A 89 9.51 -7.31 8.01
N ILE A 90 10.01 -8.07 7.03
CA ILE A 90 9.28 -9.18 6.40
C ILE A 90 9.11 -10.35 7.37
N CYS A 91 10.14 -10.65 8.17
CA CYS A 91 10.15 -11.77 9.10
C CYS A 91 9.36 -11.52 10.40
N ARG A 92 8.86 -10.31 10.65
CA ARG A 92 8.16 -9.96 11.91
C ARG A 92 6.93 -10.83 12.22
N ASP A 93 6.26 -11.33 11.18
CA ASP A 93 5.02 -12.12 11.31
C ASP A 93 5.32 -13.63 11.35
N ASP A 94 6.60 -14.05 11.23
CA ASP A 94 6.98 -15.47 11.13
C ASP A 94 6.72 -16.23 12.42
N ASP A 95 6.97 -15.60 13.58
CA ASP A 95 6.71 -16.21 14.89
C ASP A 95 5.21 -16.50 15.09
N GLU A 96 4.35 -15.55 14.71
CA GLU A 96 2.89 -15.73 14.78
C GLU A 96 2.44 -16.84 13.82
N LEU A 97 3.01 -16.89 12.62
CA LEU A 97 2.67 -17.86 11.60
C LEU A 97 3.12 -19.28 11.99
N GLU A 98 4.26 -19.42 12.66
CA GLU A 98 4.71 -20.67 13.26
C GLU A 98 3.80 -21.14 14.40
N GLN A 99 3.37 -20.23 15.27
CA GLN A 99 2.43 -20.54 16.35
C GLN A 99 1.11 -21.07 15.79
N LEU A 100 0.53 -20.38 14.80
CA LEU A 100 -0.70 -20.81 14.13
C LEU A 100 -0.53 -22.17 13.43
N LYS A 101 0.65 -22.44 12.86
CA LYS A 101 0.96 -23.75 12.26
C LYS A 101 1.09 -24.86 13.30
N LYS A 102 1.64 -24.58 14.48
CA LYS A 102 1.77 -25.52 15.61
C LYS A 102 0.42 -25.86 16.25
N GLU A 103 -0.44 -24.86 16.43
CA GLU A 103 -1.81 -25.05 16.97
C GLU A 103 -2.71 -25.85 16.02
N ARG A 104 -2.39 -25.84 14.72
CA ARG A 104 -3.14 -26.55 13.69
C ARG A 104 -2.91 -28.07 13.79
N ARG A 105 -3.99 -28.80 14.05
CA ARG A 105 -3.98 -30.27 13.96
C ARG A 105 -3.75 -30.73 12.52
N HIS A 106 -3.04 -31.86 12.37
CA HIS A 106 -2.89 -32.53 11.08
C HIS A 106 -4.28 -32.79 10.47
N ASN A 107 -4.50 -32.38 9.22
CA ASN A 107 -5.78 -32.39 8.47
C ASN A 107 -6.82 -31.27 8.73
N ARG A 108 -6.54 -30.26 9.56
CA ARG A 108 -7.38 -29.04 9.59
C ARG A 108 -6.90 -28.03 8.54
N PRO A 109 -7.79 -27.44 7.71
CA PRO A 109 -7.40 -26.37 6.79
C PRO A 109 -6.90 -25.12 7.55
N PRO A 110 -6.05 -24.29 6.92
CA PRO A 110 -5.55 -23.08 7.55
C PRO A 110 -6.70 -22.13 7.90
N THR A 111 -6.57 -21.46 9.04
CA THR A 111 -7.53 -20.43 9.43
C THR A 111 -7.39 -19.23 8.49
N LYS A 112 -8.48 -18.49 8.22
CA LYS A 112 -8.44 -17.26 7.41
C LYS A 112 -7.34 -16.27 7.83
N ARG A 113 -7.03 -16.19 9.14
CA ARG A 113 -5.94 -15.36 9.66
C ARG A 113 -4.57 -15.84 9.15
N GLN A 114 -4.32 -17.15 9.18
CA GLN A 114 -3.09 -17.76 8.66
C GLN A 114 -2.95 -17.48 7.16
N GLU A 115 -4.01 -17.70 6.38
CA GLU A 115 -4.00 -17.43 4.93
C GLU A 115 -3.70 -15.95 4.62
N LEU A 116 -4.27 -15.02 5.39
CA LEU A 116 -4.02 -13.59 5.22
C LEU A 116 -2.57 -13.21 5.57
N LEU A 117 -1.99 -13.80 6.61
CA LEU A 117 -0.60 -13.57 7.00
C LEU A 117 0.37 -14.15 5.96
N GLU A 118 0.12 -15.36 5.46
CA GLU A 118 0.90 -15.98 4.37
C GLU A 118 0.83 -15.12 3.10
N LEU A 119 -0.37 -14.69 2.70
CA LEU A 119 -0.54 -13.81 1.53
C LEU A 119 0.16 -12.46 1.70
N LYS A 120 0.13 -11.90 2.91
CA LYS A 120 0.80 -10.64 3.24
C LYS A 120 2.32 -10.81 3.12
N LYS A 121 2.88 -11.87 3.71
CA LYS A 121 4.31 -12.20 3.62
C LYS A 121 4.74 -12.37 2.16
N ASP A 122 4.00 -13.16 1.39
CA ASP A 122 4.29 -13.37 -0.04
C ASP A 122 4.27 -12.06 -0.84
N ALA A 123 3.35 -11.15 -0.50
CA ALA A 123 3.29 -9.83 -1.15
C ALA A 123 4.49 -8.95 -0.76
N GLU A 124 4.93 -8.98 0.50
CA GLU A 124 6.10 -8.23 0.97
C GLU A 124 7.41 -8.78 0.38
N VAL A 125 7.56 -10.11 0.26
CA VAL A 125 8.72 -10.76 -0.39
C VAL A 125 8.78 -10.39 -1.88
N LYS A 126 7.66 -10.45 -2.60
CA LYS A 126 7.61 -10.00 -4.00
C LYS A 126 7.94 -8.50 -4.12
N HIS A 127 7.50 -7.69 -3.16
CA HIS A 127 7.87 -6.28 -3.13
C HIS A 127 9.37 -6.08 -2.92
N PHE A 128 10.00 -6.88 -2.07
CA PHE A 128 11.44 -6.86 -1.87
C PHE A 128 12.21 -7.22 -3.15
N GLU A 129 11.77 -8.24 -3.90
CA GLU A 129 12.36 -8.60 -5.19
C GLU A 129 12.16 -7.52 -6.27
N THR A 130 10.98 -6.91 -6.33
CA THR A 130 10.67 -5.86 -7.33
C THR A 130 11.24 -4.48 -6.98
N GLY A 131 11.66 -4.28 -5.73
CA GLY A 131 12.20 -3.03 -5.20
C GLY A 131 11.16 -2.16 -4.47
N TRP A 132 11.59 -1.66 -3.31
CA TRP A 132 10.84 -0.71 -2.48
C TRP A 132 11.17 0.74 -2.86
N LYS A 133 10.19 1.64 -2.72
CA LYS A 133 10.40 3.08 -2.89
C LYS A 133 10.76 3.73 -1.56
N LEU A 134 12.03 3.62 -1.20
CA LEU A 134 12.57 4.20 0.02
C LEU A 134 13.48 5.38 -0.34
N PRO A 135 13.59 6.39 0.54
CA PRO A 135 14.55 7.45 0.36
C PRO A 135 15.95 6.91 0.70
N ASP A 136 16.98 7.52 0.13
CA ASP A 136 18.35 7.04 0.27
C ASP A 136 18.90 7.33 1.68
N LEU A 137 19.08 6.30 2.48
CA LEU A 137 19.58 6.42 3.86
C LEU A 137 21.12 6.43 3.93
N THR A 138 21.81 6.42 2.78
CA THR A 138 23.26 6.66 2.72
C THR A 138 23.59 8.15 2.89
N ASP A 139 22.66 9.05 2.54
CA ASP A 139 22.82 10.49 2.74
C ASP A 139 22.40 10.89 4.17
N PRO A 140 23.31 11.47 4.98
CA PRO A 140 23.00 11.88 6.34
C PRO A 140 21.89 12.92 6.44
N LYS A 141 21.66 13.73 5.39
CA LYS A 141 20.55 14.70 5.37
C LYS A 141 19.19 14.00 5.41
N ASN A 142 19.09 12.90 4.67
CA ASN A 142 17.85 12.16 4.56
C ASN A 142 17.56 11.35 5.83
N VAL A 143 18.61 10.82 6.48
CA VAL A 143 18.51 10.19 7.81
C VAL A 143 18.05 11.18 8.89
N LYS A 144 18.55 12.43 8.84
CA LYS A 144 18.10 13.50 9.74
C LYS A 144 16.65 13.88 9.50
N PHE A 145 16.22 13.96 8.23
CA PHE A 145 14.83 14.27 7.89
C PHE A 145 13.85 13.18 8.34
N SER A 146 14.27 11.91 8.31
CA SER A 146 13.45 10.78 8.74
C SER A 146 13.37 10.62 10.27
N GLY A 147 14.35 11.15 11.00
CA GLY A 147 14.34 11.22 12.46
C GLY A 147 13.38 12.29 12.97
N VAL A 148 12.11 11.93 13.11
CA VAL A 148 11.07 12.78 13.74
C VAL A 148 11.48 13.06 15.19
N GLY A 149 12.12 14.20 15.44
CA GLY A 149 12.53 14.63 16.79
C GLY A 149 13.87 15.34 16.90
N ARG A 150 14.70 15.38 15.85
CA ARG A 150 15.88 16.27 15.87
C ARG A 150 15.43 17.66 15.44
N GLU A 151 15.30 18.57 16.39
CA GLU A 151 15.14 20.01 16.10
C GLU A 151 16.23 20.40 15.09
N THR A 152 15.83 20.77 13.88
CA THR A 152 16.75 21.39 12.93
C THR A 152 17.12 22.74 13.53
N PRO A 153 18.40 23.03 13.80
CA PRO A 153 18.81 24.40 14.07
C PRO A 153 18.40 25.23 12.86
N VAL A 154 17.50 26.17 13.10
CA VAL A 154 17.12 27.19 12.12
C VAL A 154 18.28 28.18 12.11
N ASP A 155 19.16 28.08 11.13
CA ASP A 155 20.09 29.15 10.76
C ASP A 155 19.36 30.19 9.88
#